data_AF-A0A1Q5QU54-F1
#
_entry.id   AF-A0A1Q5QU54-F1
#
_cell.length_a   1.000
_cell.length_b   1.000
_cell.length_c   1.000
_cell.angle_alpha   90.00
_cell.angle_beta   90.00
_cell.angle_gamma   90.00
#
_symmetry.space_group_name_H-M   'P 1'
#
loop_
_entity.id
_entity.type
_entity.pdbx_description
1 polymer ?
#
loop_
_entity_poly.entity_id
_entity_poly.type
_entity_poly.pdbx_seq_one_letter_code
_entity_poly.pdbx_strand_id
1 'polypeptide(L)'
;MPISAFLKADLFVVAAAAALFAAAGTVAIPGFWVYLAIFAVVMIVSFAALDPDLLRERMQPDGKKPPLALKVFSLVLFMHWIVAGLDRGRFHRSDDVPGWLQGICLFTVGSGYALALWAMHVNRFFSSVIRIQTDRGQHVVTTGPYAFVRHPGYTAGILIIAASGP
;
A
#
# COMPACT_ATOMS: atom_id res chain seq x y z
N MET A 1 -2.14 19.94 4.86
CA MET A 1 -1.58 19.18 3.71
C MET A 1 -1.81 19.94 2.42
N PRO A 2 -0.89 19.90 1.43
CA PRO A 2 -1.15 20.52 0.14
C PRO A 2 -2.22 19.73 -0.63
N ILE A 3 -3.09 20.41 -1.37
CA ILE A 3 -4.17 19.81 -2.19
C ILE A 3 -3.62 18.76 -3.17
N SER A 4 -2.40 18.99 -3.68
CA SER A 4 -1.70 18.05 -4.57
C SER A 4 -1.45 16.67 -3.97
N ALA A 5 -1.41 16.52 -2.65
CA ALA A 5 -1.28 15.23 -1.99
C ALA A 5 -2.56 14.40 -2.11
N PHE A 6 -3.72 15.02 -1.92
CA PHE A 6 -5.03 14.38 -2.09
C PHE A 6 -5.25 13.98 -3.54
N LEU A 7 -4.92 14.84 -4.50
CA LEU A 7 -5.02 14.53 -5.93
C LEU A 7 -4.15 13.33 -6.35
N LYS A 8 -2.93 13.22 -5.81
CA LYS A 8 -2.05 12.07 -6.08
C LYS A 8 -2.60 10.77 -5.49
N ALA A 9 -3.14 10.84 -4.28
CA ALA A 9 -3.75 9.67 -3.63
C ALA A 9 -5.00 9.21 -4.37
N ASP A 10 -5.86 10.15 -4.76
CA ASP A 10 -7.07 9.88 -5.53
C ASP A 10 -6.73 9.29 -6.91
N LEU A 11 -5.80 9.91 -7.63
CA LEU A 11 -5.29 9.39 -8.91
C LEU A 11 -4.71 7.97 -8.77
N PHE A 12 -4.05 7.66 -7.67
CA PHE A 12 -3.54 6.32 -7.40
C PHE A 12 -4.67 5.29 -7.26
N VAL A 13 -5.71 5.60 -6.48
CA VAL A 13 -6.88 4.71 -6.31
C VAL A 13 -7.62 4.55 -7.64
N VAL A 14 -7.82 5.63 -8.38
CA VAL A 14 -8.45 5.60 -9.71
C VAL A 14 -7.62 4.79 -10.70
N ALA A 15 -6.29 4.95 -10.71
CA ALA A 15 -5.42 4.16 -11.57
C ALA A 15 -5.44 2.67 -11.21
N ALA A 16 -5.50 2.33 -9.92
CA ALA A 16 -5.65 0.96 -9.46
C ALA A 16 -6.98 0.35 -9.90
N ALA A 17 -8.08 1.09 -9.71
CA ALA A 17 -9.41 0.67 -10.14
C ALA A 17 -9.48 0.48 -11.66
N ALA A 18 -8.93 1.43 -12.42
CA ALA A 18 -8.84 1.35 -13.87
C ALA A 18 -8.02 0.12 -14.31
N ALA A 19 -6.87 -0.13 -13.71
CA ALA A 19 -6.04 -1.29 -14.02
C ALA A 19 -6.77 -2.62 -13.77
N LEU A 20 -7.43 -2.76 -12.61
CA LEU A 20 -8.19 -3.97 -12.25
C LEU A 20 -9.37 -4.19 -13.20
N PHE A 21 -10.26 -3.19 -13.32
CA PHE A 21 -11.53 -3.36 -14.02
C PHE A 21 -11.40 -3.28 -15.55
N ALA A 22 -10.48 -2.48 -16.10
CA ALA A 22 -10.25 -2.48 -17.54
C ALA A 22 -9.61 -3.79 -18.01
N ALA A 23 -8.69 -4.36 -17.22
CA ALA A 23 -8.13 -5.68 -17.48
C ALA A 23 -9.19 -6.78 -17.37
N ALA A 24 -10.02 -6.73 -16.32
CA ALA A 24 -11.12 -7.69 -16.13
C ALA A 24 -12.20 -7.60 -17.21
N GLY A 25 -12.46 -6.42 -17.77
CA GLY A 25 -13.57 -6.20 -18.70
C GLY A 25 -14.94 -6.16 -18.04
N THR A 26 -15.00 -6.14 -16.71
CA THR A 26 -16.22 -6.07 -15.91
C THR A 26 -15.94 -5.38 -14.58
N VAL A 27 -16.97 -4.77 -13.99
CA VAL A 27 -16.93 -4.19 -12.64
C VAL A 27 -17.63 -5.07 -11.59
N ALA A 28 -18.21 -6.20 -12.02
CA ALA A 28 -19.01 -7.09 -11.19
C ALA A 28 -18.16 -8.08 -10.37
N ILE A 29 -16.98 -7.66 -9.89
CA ILE A 29 -16.07 -8.48 -9.07
C ILE A 29 -16.02 -7.87 -7.66
N PRO A 30 -16.81 -8.38 -6.68
CA PRO A 30 -16.90 -7.79 -5.34
C PRO A 30 -15.55 -7.70 -4.61
N GLY A 31 -14.67 -8.69 -4.80
CA GLY A 31 -13.35 -8.71 -4.18
C GLY A 31 -12.49 -7.49 -4.53
N PHE A 32 -12.55 -7.01 -5.78
CA PHE A 32 -11.82 -5.82 -6.20
C PHE A 32 -12.36 -4.56 -5.53
N TRP A 33 -13.67 -4.44 -5.35
CA TRP A 33 -14.27 -3.33 -4.60
C TRP A 33 -13.85 -3.32 -3.15
N VAL A 34 -13.82 -4.48 -2.48
CA VAL A 34 -13.34 -4.58 -1.09
C VAL A 34 -11.86 -4.19 -1.00
N TYR A 35 -11.04 -4.66 -1.94
CA TYR A 35 -9.61 -4.31 -1.99
C TYR A 35 -9.39 -2.80 -2.19
N LEU A 36 -10.14 -2.17 -3.12
CA LEU A 36 -10.10 -0.72 -3.34
C LEU A 36 -10.63 0.07 -2.13
N ALA A 37 -11.66 -0.44 -1.44
CA ALA A 37 -12.16 0.17 -0.22
C ALA A 37 -11.10 0.16 0.89
N ILE A 38 -10.33 -0.93 1.03
CA ILE A 38 -9.20 -0.98 1.95
C ILE A 38 -8.19 0.11 1.61
N PHE A 39 -7.80 0.27 0.33
CA PHE A 39 -6.90 1.36 -0.08
C PHE A 39 -7.43 2.75 0.25
N ALA A 40 -8.71 3.00 -0.06
CA ALA A 40 -9.35 4.28 0.22
C ALA A 40 -9.33 4.59 1.73
N VAL A 41 -9.70 3.62 2.57
CA VAL A 41 -9.65 3.76 4.03
C VAL A 41 -8.23 4.02 4.51
N VAL A 42 -7.23 3.27 4.01
CA VAL A 42 -5.83 3.46 4.39
C VAL A 42 -5.34 4.86 4.02
N MET A 43 -5.73 5.40 2.86
CA MET A 43 -5.38 6.77 2.46
C MET A 43 -6.04 7.79 3.39
N ILE A 44 -7.33 7.65 3.68
CA ILE A 44 -8.05 8.55 4.59
C ILE A 44 -7.39 8.56 5.98
N VAL A 45 -7.15 7.37 6.54
CA VAL A 45 -6.51 7.21 7.86
C VAL A 45 -5.08 7.76 7.84
N SER A 46 -4.32 7.54 6.75
CA SER A 46 -2.98 8.10 6.61
C SER A 46 -2.99 9.63 6.74
N PHE A 47 -3.90 10.31 6.03
CA PHE A 47 -4.00 11.77 6.09
C PHE A 47 -4.53 12.29 7.43
N ALA A 48 -5.37 11.51 8.12
CA ALA A 48 -5.96 11.91 9.40
C ALA A 48 -5.03 11.66 10.60
N ALA A 49 -4.24 10.58 10.58
CA ALA A 49 -3.53 10.09 11.76
C ALA A 49 -2.00 10.18 11.68
N LEU A 50 -1.40 10.38 10.50
CA LEU A 50 0.05 10.46 10.38
C LEU A 50 0.57 11.90 10.46
N ASP A 51 1.77 12.05 11.02
CA ASP A 51 2.47 13.33 11.11
C ASP A 51 2.60 13.97 9.70
N PRO A 52 2.16 15.22 9.51
CA PRO A 52 2.30 15.91 8.24
C PRO A 52 3.74 15.99 7.71
N ASP A 53 4.74 16.08 8.58
CA ASP A 53 6.15 16.08 8.18
C ASP A 53 6.60 14.72 7.68
N LEU A 54 6.12 13.64 8.30
CA LEU A 54 6.36 12.28 7.82
C LEU A 54 5.77 12.09 6.43
N LEU A 55 4.52 12.51 6.22
CA LEU A 55 3.86 12.40 4.92
C LEU A 55 4.59 13.23 3.83
N ARG A 56 5.06 14.45 4.16
CA ARG A 56 5.90 15.25 3.24
C ARG A 56 7.20 14.54 2.88
N GLU A 57 7.91 14.01 3.87
CA GLU A 57 9.14 13.23 3.66
C GLU A 57 8.89 12.02 2.76
N ARG A 58 7.76 11.32 2.93
CA ARG A 58 7.42 10.17 2.07
C ARG A 58 7.07 10.56 0.64
N MET A 59 6.46 11.74 0.44
CA MET A 59 6.11 12.24 -0.89
C MET A 59 7.32 12.74 -1.67
N GLN A 60 8.27 13.40 -1.01
CA GLN A 60 9.47 13.93 -1.64
C GLN A 60 10.68 13.76 -0.71
N PRO A 61 11.25 12.54 -0.65
CA PRO A 61 12.36 12.26 0.25
C PRO A 61 13.58 13.09 -0.13
N ASP A 62 13.98 13.99 0.76
CA ASP A 62 15.17 14.84 0.60
C ASP A 62 15.21 15.64 -0.73
N GLY A 63 14.06 15.96 -1.32
CA GLY A 63 14.00 16.61 -2.64
C GLY A 63 14.46 15.75 -3.82
N LYS A 64 14.91 14.51 -3.58
CA LYS A 64 15.52 13.62 -4.57
C LYS A 64 14.47 12.86 -5.38
N LYS A 65 14.82 12.56 -6.63
CA LYS A 65 14.01 11.67 -7.47
C LYS A 65 14.07 10.25 -6.91
N PRO A 66 12.96 9.49 -6.97
CA PRO A 66 12.98 8.10 -6.52
C PRO A 66 14.00 7.29 -7.35
N PRO A 67 14.78 6.41 -6.71
CA PRO A 67 15.74 5.54 -7.39
C PRO A 67 15.03 4.63 -8.39
N LEU A 68 15.76 4.17 -9.42
CA LEU A 68 15.23 3.30 -10.47
C LEU A 68 14.57 2.04 -9.87
N ALA A 69 15.16 1.44 -8.84
CA ALA A 69 14.61 0.27 -8.16
C ALA A 69 13.19 0.50 -7.64
N LEU A 70 12.90 1.65 -7.02
CA LEU A 70 11.54 1.96 -6.55
C LEU A 70 10.55 2.17 -7.70
N LYS A 71 11.01 2.74 -8.83
CA LYS A 71 10.18 2.90 -10.03
C LYS A 71 9.84 1.54 -10.65
N VAL A 72 10.84 0.68 -10.80
CA VAL A 72 10.66 -0.70 -11.30
C VAL A 72 9.73 -1.48 -10.37
N PHE A 73 9.94 -1.39 -9.06
CA PHE A 73 9.07 -2.03 -8.07
C PHE A 73 7.63 -1.53 -8.17
N SER A 74 7.41 -0.22 -8.32
CA SER A 74 6.08 0.36 -8.50
C SER A 74 5.41 -0.12 -9.79
N LEU A 75 6.19 -0.27 -10.89
CA LEU A 75 5.69 -0.81 -12.14
C LEU A 75 5.27 -2.28 -11.99
N VAL A 76 6.05 -3.10 -11.28
CA VAL A 76 5.71 -4.51 -10.99
C VAL A 76 4.40 -4.59 -10.20
N LEU A 77 4.23 -3.76 -9.16
CA LEU A 77 2.98 -3.71 -8.39
C LEU A 77 1.79 -3.23 -9.23
N PHE A 78 2.01 -2.36 -10.21
CA PHE A 78 0.94 -1.95 -11.13
C PHE A 78 0.57 -3.08 -12.10
N MET A 79 1.57 -3.79 -12.64
CA MET A 79 1.34 -4.96 -13.49
C MET A 79 0.60 -6.09 -12.75
N HIS A 80 0.85 -6.23 -11.44
CA HIS A 80 0.14 -7.17 -10.58
C HIS A 80 -1.39 -6.98 -10.64
N TRP A 81 -1.89 -5.74 -10.62
CA TRP A 81 -3.33 -5.48 -10.75
C TRP A 81 -3.88 -5.83 -12.13
N ILE A 82 -3.11 -5.58 -13.20
CA ILE A 82 -3.51 -5.97 -14.55
C ILE A 82 -3.62 -7.50 -14.64
N VAL A 83 -2.64 -8.23 -14.09
CA VAL A 83 -2.66 -9.69 -14.05
C VAL A 83 -3.86 -10.20 -13.26
N ALA A 84 -4.13 -9.64 -12.07
CA ALA A 84 -5.28 -10.03 -11.26
C ALA A 84 -6.61 -9.78 -11.99
N GLY A 85 -6.74 -8.65 -12.69
CA GLY A 85 -7.91 -8.33 -13.49
C GLY A 85 -8.10 -9.28 -14.67
N LEU A 86 -7.04 -9.53 -15.45
CA LEU A 86 -7.07 -10.49 -16.56
C LEU A 86 -7.43 -11.89 -16.08
N ASP A 87 -6.88 -12.30 -14.95
CA ASP A 87 -7.14 -13.62 -14.39
C ASP A 87 -8.60 -13.80 -13.99
N ARG A 88 -9.13 -12.96 -13.09
CA ARG A 88 -10.53 -13.08 -12.62
C ARG A 88 -11.58 -12.74 -13.67
N GLY A 89 -11.29 -11.85 -14.61
CA GLY A 89 -12.30 -11.36 -15.56
C GLY A 89 -12.28 -12.04 -16.93
N ARG A 90 -11.14 -12.59 -17.37
CA ARG A 90 -10.99 -13.15 -18.73
C ARG A 90 -10.54 -14.60 -18.73
N PHE A 91 -9.51 -14.93 -17.97
CA PHE A 91 -8.93 -16.27 -17.98
C PHE A 91 -9.60 -17.22 -16.98
N HIS A 92 -10.28 -16.68 -15.97
CA HIS A 92 -11.05 -17.37 -14.95
C HIS A 92 -10.25 -18.49 -14.25
N ARG A 93 -8.93 -18.32 -14.04
CA ARG A 93 -8.12 -19.41 -13.44
C ARG A 93 -8.22 -19.49 -11.93
N SER A 94 -8.54 -18.39 -11.25
CA SER A 94 -8.75 -18.36 -9.80
C SER A 94 -10.23 -18.33 -9.38
N ASP A 95 -11.15 -18.74 -10.25
CA ASP A 95 -12.59 -18.76 -9.95
C ASP A 95 -12.98 -19.88 -8.97
N ASP A 96 -12.19 -20.95 -8.92
CA ASP A 96 -12.36 -22.09 -8.01
C ASP A 96 -11.84 -21.81 -6.59
N VAL A 97 -11.16 -20.69 -6.37
CA VAL A 97 -10.64 -20.29 -5.05
C VAL A 97 -11.81 -20.10 -4.08
N PRO A 98 -11.87 -20.87 -2.97
CA PRO A 98 -12.99 -20.79 -2.04
C PRO A 98 -13.16 -19.39 -1.44
N GLY A 99 -14.40 -18.92 -1.30
CA GLY A 99 -14.70 -17.59 -0.77
C GLY A 99 -14.14 -17.31 0.63
N TRP A 100 -14.04 -18.33 1.50
CA TRP A 100 -13.44 -18.18 2.83
C TRP A 100 -11.94 -17.84 2.74
N LEU A 101 -11.22 -18.43 1.78
CA LEU A 101 -9.80 -18.16 1.58
C LEU A 101 -9.60 -16.74 1.02
N GLN A 102 -10.45 -16.32 0.08
CA GLN A 102 -10.47 -14.93 -0.39
C GLN A 102 -10.70 -13.94 0.76
N GLY A 103 -11.62 -14.27 1.68
CA GLY A 103 -11.88 -13.49 2.89
C GLY A 103 -10.65 -13.38 3.82
N ILE A 104 -9.95 -14.49 4.06
CA ILE A 104 -8.71 -14.49 4.86
C ILE A 104 -7.63 -13.65 4.18
N CYS A 105 -7.46 -13.75 2.87
CA CYS A 105 -6.50 -12.95 2.12
C CYS A 105 -6.81 -11.45 2.23
N LEU A 106 -8.06 -11.04 2.01
CA LEU A 106 -8.48 -9.63 2.15
C LEU A 106 -8.30 -9.12 3.58
N PHE A 107 -8.64 -9.94 4.59
CA PHE A 107 -8.38 -9.60 5.99
C PHE A 107 -6.88 -9.44 6.28
N THR A 108 -6.05 -10.30 5.70
CA THR A 108 -4.58 -10.24 5.83
C THR A 108 -4.01 -8.98 5.19
N VAL A 109 -4.51 -8.59 4.00
CA VAL A 109 -4.16 -7.32 3.36
C VAL A 109 -4.52 -6.13 4.26
N GLY A 110 -5.75 -6.09 4.78
CA GLY A 110 -6.19 -5.03 5.69
C GLY A 110 -5.33 -4.95 6.96
N SER A 111 -5.02 -6.10 7.56
CA SER A 111 -4.15 -6.20 8.74
C SER A 111 -2.71 -5.76 8.45
N GLY A 112 -2.18 -6.11 7.27
CA GLY A 112 -0.87 -5.64 6.82
C GLY A 112 -0.81 -4.13 6.70
N TYR A 113 -1.84 -3.50 6.11
CA TYR A 113 -1.92 -2.04 6.06
C TYR A 113 -2.08 -1.41 7.45
N ALA A 114 -2.88 -2.00 8.34
CA ALA A 114 -3.00 -1.53 9.71
C ALA A 114 -1.64 -1.57 10.45
N LEU A 115 -0.85 -2.64 10.27
CA LEU A 115 0.50 -2.73 10.81
C LEU A 115 1.43 -1.66 10.22
N ALA A 116 1.37 -1.41 8.91
CA ALA A 116 2.14 -0.35 8.26
C ALA A 116 1.78 1.03 8.82
N LEU A 117 0.48 1.33 8.98
CA LEU A 117 0.00 2.58 9.56
C LEU A 117 0.44 2.73 11.01
N TRP A 118 0.35 1.67 11.82
CA TRP A 118 0.83 1.69 13.20
C TRP A 118 2.33 1.97 13.26
N ALA A 119 3.13 1.33 12.41
CA ALA A 119 4.56 1.56 12.33
C ALA A 119 4.87 3.01 11.91
N MET A 120 4.18 3.55 10.91
CA MET A 120 4.33 4.95 10.49
C MET A 120 3.90 5.94 11.58
N HIS A 121 2.82 5.65 12.29
CA HIS A 121 2.27 6.52 13.32
C HIS A 121 3.24 6.69 14.50
N VAL A 122 3.90 5.61 14.94
CA VAL A 122 4.89 5.70 16.03
C VAL A 122 6.28 6.12 15.55
N ASN A 123 6.55 6.10 14.24
CA ASN A 123 7.86 6.42 13.67
C ASN A 123 7.78 7.57 12.65
N ARG A 124 7.97 8.80 13.13
CA ARG A 124 8.03 10.02 12.28
C ARG A 124 9.17 10.02 11.24
N PHE A 125 10.13 9.10 11.37
CA PHE A 125 11.27 8.94 10.47
C PHE A 125 11.06 7.86 9.39
N PHE A 126 9.83 7.35 9.22
CA PHE A 126 9.48 6.31 8.23
C PHE A 126 9.56 6.80 6.77
N SER A 127 10.78 7.00 6.25
CA SER A 127 11.03 7.47 4.87
C SER A 127 10.80 6.35 3.84
N SER A 128 10.53 6.73 2.58
CA SER A 128 10.42 5.79 1.46
C SER A 128 11.77 5.45 0.82
N VAL A 129 12.85 6.13 1.24
CA VAL A 129 14.24 5.83 0.84
C VAL A 129 15.09 5.52 2.07
N ILE A 130 16.15 4.76 1.86
CA ILE A 130 17.12 4.45 2.91
C ILE A 130 17.99 5.69 3.12
N ARG A 131 17.79 6.40 4.24
CA ARG A 131 18.63 7.52 4.68
C ARG A 131 18.64 7.64 6.21
N ILE A 132 19.67 8.30 6.72
CA ILE A 132 19.73 8.80 8.10
C ILE A 132 19.32 10.27 8.06
N GLN A 133 18.37 10.67 8.90
CA GLN A 133 17.74 11.98 8.94
C GLN A 133 18.27 12.79 10.12
N THR A 134 19.57 13.06 10.12
CA THR A 134 20.24 13.90 11.14
C THR A 134 19.63 15.29 11.20
N ASP A 135 19.19 15.83 10.07
CA ASP A 135 18.45 17.09 9.91
C ASP A 135 17.13 17.13 10.69
N ARG A 136 16.53 15.98 11.00
CA ARG A 136 15.27 15.85 11.75
C ARG A 136 15.46 15.32 13.17
N GLY A 137 16.71 15.19 13.65
CA GLY A 137 17.01 14.64 14.97
C GLY A 137 16.62 13.17 15.11
N GLN A 138 16.86 12.37 14.06
CA GLN A 138 16.51 10.95 14.04
C GLN A 138 17.12 10.19 15.24
N HIS A 139 16.27 9.44 15.92
CA HIS A 139 16.63 8.48 16.96
C HIS A 139 15.97 7.13 16.67
N VAL A 140 16.42 6.08 17.36
CA VAL A 140 15.88 4.73 17.20
C VAL A 140 14.52 4.63 17.91
N VAL A 141 13.50 4.19 17.18
CA VAL A 141 12.16 3.92 17.72
C VAL A 141 12.09 2.46 18.16
N THR A 142 11.78 2.23 19.42
CA THR A 142 11.67 0.89 20.03
C THR A 142 10.25 0.56 20.54
N THR A 143 9.31 1.48 20.35
CA THR A 143 7.92 1.38 20.84
C THR A 143 6.95 0.91 19.75
N GLY A 144 5.76 0.47 20.16
CA GLY A 144 4.73 -0.01 19.23
C GLY A 144 5.16 -1.33 18.54
N PRO A 145 4.98 -1.48 17.21
CA PRO A 145 5.30 -2.73 16.54
C PRO A 145 6.81 -3.00 16.50
N TYR A 146 7.64 -1.97 16.67
CA TYR A 146 9.09 -2.08 16.76
C TYR A 146 9.58 -2.84 18.00
N ALA A 147 8.75 -2.95 19.04
CA ALA A 147 9.05 -3.76 20.22
C ALA A 147 9.02 -5.27 19.92
N PHE A 148 8.29 -5.69 18.88
CA PHE A 148 8.11 -7.09 18.50
C PHE A 148 8.99 -7.49 17.31
N VAL A 149 9.09 -6.63 16.30
CA VAL A 149 9.83 -6.91 15.05
C VAL A 149 10.63 -5.67 14.65
N ARG A 150 11.89 -5.85 14.24
CA ARG A 150 12.79 -4.74 13.87
C ARG A 150 12.35 -3.98 12.62
N HIS A 151 11.67 -4.66 11.70
CA HIS A 151 11.22 -4.10 10.42
C HIS A 151 9.72 -4.32 10.18
N PRO A 152 8.83 -3.72 11.00
CA PRO A 152 7.39 -3.96 10.92
C PRO A 152 6.79 -3.49 9.58
N GLY A 153 7.39 -2.47 8.95
CA GLY A 153 7.00 -2.03 7.61
C GLY A 153 7.30 -3.05 6.50
N TYR A 154 8.39 -3.82 6.61
CA TYR A 154 8.68 -4.90 5.67
C TYR A 154 7.79 -6.10 5.93
N THR A 155 7.54 -6.45 7.19
CA THR A 155 6.55 -7.48 7.55
C THR A 155 5.18 -7.15 6.98
N ALA A 156 4.71 -5.91 7.14
CA ALA A 156 3.47 -5.44 6.54
C ALA A 156 3.47 -5.59 5.01
N GLY A 157 4.54 -5.13 4.33
CA GLY A 157 4.67 -5.24 2.88
C GLY A 157 4.61 -6.69 2.37
N ILE A 158 5.27 -7.62 3.07
CA ILE A 158 5.26 -9.05 2.73
C ILE A 158 3.84 -9.62 2.89
N LEU A 159 3.15 -9.31 3.99
CA LEU A 159 1.77 -9.77 4.21
C LEU A 159 0.83 -9.27 3.11
N ILE A 160 0.94 -7.98 2.75
CA ILE A 160 0.11 -7.37 1.69
C ILE A 160 0.38 -8.07 0.36
N ILE A 161 1.66 -8.21 -0.04
CA ILE A 161 2.01 -8.79 -1.34
C ILE A 161 1.57 -10.25 -1.41
N ALA A 162 1.89 -11.05 -0.40
CA ALA A 162 1.53 -12.47 -0.35
C ALA A 162 0.02 -12.71 -0.40
N ALA A 163 -0.78 -11.85 0.25
CA ALA A 163 -2.23 -11.99 0.33
C ALA A 163 -3.01 -11.21 -0.75
N SER A 164 -2.35 -10.45 -1.62
CA SER A 164 -2.99 -9.68 -2.69
C SER A 164 -2.95 -10.38 -4.05
N GLY A 165 -2.44 -11.62 -4.11
CA GLY A 165 -2.46 -12.46 -5.31
C GLY A 165 -3.88 -12.83 -5.79
N PRO A 166 -4.02 -13.23 -7.07
CA PRO A 166 -5.29 -13.67 -7.66
C PRO A 166 -5.89 -14.90 -6.96
#